data_AF-A0A374T2X9-F1
#
_entry.id   AF-A0A374T2X9-F1
#
_cell.length_a   1.000
_cell.length_b   1.000
_cell.length_c   1.000
_cell.angle_alpha   90.00
_cell.angle_beta   90.00
_cell.angle_gamma   90.00
#
_symmetry.space_group_name_H-M   'P 1'
#
loop_
_entity.id
_entity.type
_entity.pdbx_description
1 polymer ?
#
loop_
_entity_poly.entity_id
_entity_poly.type
_entity_poly.pdbx_seq_one_letter_code
_entity_poly.pdbx_strand_id
1 'polypeptide(L)'
;MGSKQPQAAPPTNEVFIRVGTTLYKVVDQPNISGGKVRKRIPWNMETLRQDYGKEFIKYVHKYDGFCTVPEHVNHRTVIDGFLNLYEPISHKPMQGDFPNIKKLVSHIFGEQYELGMDYLQLLYLKPVQKLPILLLVSEERNTGKTTFLNFLKALFQDNVTFNTNEDFRSQFNSDWAGKLLIVVDEVLLSRREDSERLKNLSTTLSYKVEAKGKDRN
;
A
#
# COMPACT_ATOMS: atom_id res chain seq x y z
N MET A 1 51.33 7.78 17.92
CA MET A 1 50.30 6.85 18.42
C MET A 1 48.94 7.44 18.09
N GLY A 2 48.25 6.90 17.09
CA GLY A 2 46.97 7.45 16.62
C GLY A 2 45.83 7.05 17.55
N SER A 3 45.24 8.04 18.23
CA SER A 3 43.99 7.88 18.95
C SER A 3 42.86 7.60 17.96
N LYS A 4 42.43 6.34 17.87
CA LYS A 4 41.14 6.00 17.28
C LYS A 4 40.07 6.63 18.16
N GLN A 5 39.44 7.69 17.68
CA GLN A 5 38.20 8.18 18.25
C GLN A 5 37.17 7.04 18.28
N PRO A 6 36.34 6.96 19.34
CA PRO A 6 35.32 5.93 19.42
C PRO A 6 34.37 6.07 18.22
N GLN A 7 34.19 4.97 17.48
CA GLN A 7 33.14 4.85 16.45
C GLN A 7 31.82 5.16 17.13
N ALA A 8 31.13 6.21 16.67
CA ALA A 8 29.81 6.56 17.15
C ALA A 8 28.91 5.31 17.03
N ALA A 9 28.32 4.89 18.14
CA ALA A 9 27.28 3.88 18.10
C ALA A 9 26.17 4.35 17.14
N PRO A 10 25.51 3.43 16.40
CA PRO A 10 24.38 3.79 15.55
C PRO A 10 23.38 4.63 16.35
N PRO A 11 22.90 5.78 15.85
CA PRO A 11 21.80 6.47 16.51
C PRO A 11 20.63 5.50 16.65
N THR A 12 20.15 5.34 17.86
CA THR A 12 19.19 4.30 18.28
C THR A 12 17.82 4.37 17.59
N ASN A 13 17.57 5.39 16.74
CA ASN A 13 16.29 5.64 16.10
C ASN A 13 16.33 5.73 14.56
N GLU A 14 17.50 5.56 13.91
CA GLU A 14 17.56 5.58 12.44
C GLU A 14 17.63 4.18 11.84
N VAL A 15 16.74 3.89 10.89
CA VAL A 15 16.67 2.59 10.22
C VAL A 15 17.06 2.77 8.76
N PHE A 16 18.13 2.10 8.35
CA PHE A 16 18.54 2.00 6.96
C PHE A 16 18.35 0.57 6.45
N ILE A 17 17.97 0.45 5.18
CA ILE A 17 17.87 -0.83 4.49
C ILE A 17 18.48 -0.74 3.11
N ARG A 18 18.95 -1.87 2.60
CA ARG A 18 19.33 -2.01 1.20
C ARG A 18 18.37 -2.96 0.51
N VAL A 19 17.95 -2.60 -0.69
CA VAL A 19 17.14 -3.46 -1.53
C VAL A 19 17.80 -3.50 -2.90
N GLY A 20 18.33 -4.67 -3.28
CA GLY A 20 19.22 -4.82 -4.42
C GLY A 20 20.45 -3.92 -4.29
N THR A 21 20.60 -2.98 -5.21
CA THR A 21 21.72 -2.01 -5.26
C THR A 21 21.42 -0.70 -4.54
N THR A 22 20.16 -0.42 -4.20
CA THR A 22 19.72 0.89 -3.69
C THR A 22 19.68 0.90 -2.16
N LEU A 23 20.22 1.96 -1.57
CA LEU A 23 20.13 2.25 -0.14
C LEU A 23 18.89 3.11 0.13
N TYR A 24 18.18 2.82 1.22
CA TYR A 24 17.03 3.59 1.67
C TYR A 24 17.17 3.95 3.15
N LYS A 25 16.75 5.17 3.48
CA LYS A 25 16.43 5.57 4.85
C LYS A 25 14.94 5.36 5.09
N VAL A 26 14.60 4.63 6.14
CA VAL A 26 13.23 4.41 6.57
C VAL A 26 12.86 5.50 7.56
N VAL A 27 11.86 6.30 7.24
CA VAL A 27 11.45 7.47 8.02
C VAL A 27 9.95 7.48 8.25
N ASP A 28 9.53 8.03 9.38
CA ASP A 28 8.12 8.32 9.64
C ASP A 28 7.85 9.79 9.31
N GLN A 29 7.43 10.05 8.06
CA GLN A 29 7.21 11.40 7.56
C GLN A 29 5.89 11.96 8.14
N PRO A 30 5.90 13.11 8.81
CA PRO A 30 4.67 13.77 9.25
C PRO A 30 3.76 14.11 8.07
N ASN A 31 2.44 13.99 8.27
CA ASN A 31 1.43 14.40 7.30
C ASN A 31 0.60 15.59 7.82
N ILE A 32 -0.15 16.24 6.92
CA ILE A 32 -0.95 17.44 7.23
C ILE A 32 -2.04 17.18 8.30
N SER A 33 -2.48 15.93 8.45
CA SER A 33 -3.44 15.50 9.48
C SER A 33 -2.81 15.27 10.87
N GLY A 34 -1.51 15.56 11.06
CA GLY A 34 -0.81 15.38 12.33
C GLY A 34 -0.36 13.93 12.63
N GLY A 35 -0.60 13.01 11.69
CA GLY A 35 -0.10 11.64 11.74
C GLY A 35 1.29 11.52 11.11
N LYS A 36 1.82 10.30 11.07
CA LYS A 36 3.06 9.96 10.37
C LYS A 36 2.82 8.83 9.38
N VAL A 37 3.51 8.89 8.24
CA VAL A 37 3.49 7.86 7.20
C VAL A 37 4.90 7.31 7.06
N ARG A 38 5.04 6.00 7.20
CA ARG A 38 6.33 5.33 7.02
C ARG A 38 6.72 5.36 5.54
N LYS A 39 7.88 5.92 5.23
CA LYS A 39 8.42 6.02 3.87
C LYS A 39 9.84 5.50 3.79
N ARG A 40 10.19 5.04 2.58
CA ARG A 40 11.53 4.60 2.19
C ARG A 40 12.08 5.64 1.23
N ILE A 41 13.00 6.48 1.71
CA ILE A 41 13.61 7.54 0.89
C ILE A 41 14.95 7.00 0.36
N PRO A 42 15.17 7.00 -0.98
CA PRO A 42 16.49 6.68 -1.52
C PRO A 42 17.57 7.53 -0.86
N TRP A 43 18.63 6.88 -0.40
CA TRP A 43 19.71 7.52 0.34
C TRP A 43 21.04 7.33 -0.36
N ASN A 44 21.92 8.34 -0.25
CA ASN A 44 23.24 8.29 -0.86
C ASN A 44 24.21 7.47 0.02
N MET A 45 24.92 6.53 -0.59
CA MET A 45 25.92 5.69 0.07
C MET A 45 27.11 6.49 0.62
N GLU A 46 27.56 7.51 -0.10
CA GLU A 46 28.65 8.39 0.32
C GLU A 46 28.27 9.19 1.56
N THR A 47 27.06 9.77 1.57
CA THR A 47 26.52 10.47 2.76
C THR A 47 26.43 9.53 3.96
N LEU A 48 25.92 8.31 3.79
CA LEU A 48 25.92 7.30 4.86
C LEU A 48 27.33 7.05 5.43
N ARG A 49 28.35 6.97 4.57
CA ARG A 49 29.74 6.75 4.98
C ARG A 49 30.36 7.97 5.66
N GLN A 50 29.97 9.18 5.26
CA GLN A 50 30.41 10.42 5.88
C GLN A 50 29.81 10.56 7.28
N ASP A 51 28.51 10.27 7.42
CA ASP A 51 27.76 10.44 8.67
C ASP A 51 28.08 9.34 9.70
N TYR A 52 28.20 8.08 9.26
CA TYR A 52 28.30 6.92 10.14
C TYR A 52 29.60 6.10 10.00
N GLY A 53 30.46 6.47 9.05
CA GLY A 53 31.70 5.76 8.74
C GLY A 53 31.53 4.61 7.74
N LYS A 54 32.65 4.19 7.13
CA LYS A 54 32.67 3.18 6.06
C LYS A 54 32.13 1.81 6.49
N GLU A 55 32.32 1.46 7.76
CA GLU A 55 31.95 0.15 8.31
C GLU A 55 30.46 0.03 8.63
N PHE A 56 29.72 1.14 8.70
CA PHE A 56 28.31 1.16 9.07
C PHE A 56 27.44 0.29 8.14
N ILE A 57 27.84 0.19 6.87
CA ILE A 57 27.15 -0.60 5.86
C ILE A 57 26.97 -2.08 6.25
N LYS A 58 27.84 -2.63 7.11
CA LYS A 58 27.76 -4.00 7.60
C LYS A 58 26.54 -4.25 8.49
N TYR A 59 25.99 -3.19 9.10
CA TYR A 59 24.79 -3.26 9.94
C TYR A 59 23.50 -2.97 9.17
N VAL A 60 23.61 -2.56 7.90
CA VAL A 60 22.44 -2.28 7.06
C VAL A 60 21.96 -3.59 6.43
N HIS A 61 20.77 -4.03 6.82
CA HIS A 61 20.18 -5.25 6.27
C HIS A 61 19.98 -5.13 4.75
N LYS A 62 20.32 -6.19 4.01
CA LYS A 62 20.22 -6.25 2.56
C LYS A 62 19.18 -7.29 2.14
N TYR A 63 18.17 -6.80 1.43
CA TYR A 63 17.19 -7.61 0.70
C TYR A 63 17.61 -7.72 -0.77
N ASP A 64 17.21 -8.82 -1.41
CA ASP A 64 17.51 -9.07 -2.83
C ASP A 64 16.67 -8.20 -3.76
N GLY A 65 15.43 -7.89 -3.35
CA GLY A 65 14.52 -7.04 -4.10
C GLY A 65 13.25 -6.72 -3.31
N PHE A 66 12.31 -6.08 -4.00
CA PHE A 66 10.93 -5.94 -3.52
C PHE A 66 10.07 -7.07 -4.07
N CYS A 67 9.09 -7.51 -3.29
CA CYS A 67 8.01 -8.37 -3.75
C CYS A 67 6.67 -7.85 -3.24
N THR A 68 5.57 -8.36 -3.78
CA THR A 68 4.23 -8.14 -3.23
C THR A 68 3.54 -9.48 -3.10
N VAL A 69 3.41 -9.96 -1.88
CA VAL A 69 2.66 -11.18 -1.57
C VAL A 69 1.57 -10.82 -0.58
N PRO A 70 0.32 -10.67 -1.04
CA PRO A 70 -0.81 -10.31 -0.18
C PRO A 70 -1.17 -11.43 0.79
N GLU A 71 -1.08 -11.16 2.09
CA GLU A 71 -1.57 -12.05 3.14
C GLU A 71 -1.85 -11.25 4.41
N HIS A 72 -3.08 -11.34 4.93
CA HIS A 72 -3.48 -10.63 6.16
C HIS A 72 -3.24 -11.44 7.43
N VAL A 73 -3.56 -12.74 7.41
CA VAL A 73 -3.56 -13.60 8.61
C VAL A 73 -2.14 -13.99 9.03
N ASN A 74 -1.31 -14.44 8.08
CA ASN A 74 0.08 -14.82 8.34
C ASN A 74 1.05 -13.91 7.55
N HIS A 75 0.82 -12.60 7.66
CA HIS A 75 1.66 -11.62 6.98
C HIS A 75 3.16 -11.87 7.25
N ARG A 76 3.96 -11.80 6.18
CA ARG A 76 5.41 -11.86 6.25
C ARG A 76 6.01 -10.64 5.58
N THR A 77 6.79 -9.89 6.36
CA THR A 77 7.57 -8.73 5.88
C THR A 77 8.70 -9.16 4.94
N VAL A 78 9.23 -10.37 5.12
CA VAL A 78 10.35 -10.89 4.32
C VAL A 78 9.97 -12.26 3.75
N ILE A 79 10.14 -12.44 2.45
CA ILE A 79 9.81 -13.66 1.72
C ILE A 79 11.00 -14.02 0.82
N ASP A 80 11.66 -15.13 1.10
CA ASP A 80 12.79 -15.66 0.32
C ASP A 80 13.89 -14.62 0.02
N GLY A 81 14.19 -13.75 1.00
CA GLY A 81 15.19 -12.68 0.86
C GLY A 81 14.67 -11.36 0.27
N PHE A 82 13.41 -11.31 -0.16
CA PHE A 82 12.75 -10.11 -0.69
C PHE A 82 11.96 -9.38 0.40
N LEU A 83 11.95 -8.05 0.32
CA LEU A 83 11.14 -7.20 1.18
C LEU A 83 9.73 -7.08 0.61
N ASN A 84 8.72 -7.51 1.36
CA ASN A 84 7.33 -7.42 0.96
C ASN A 84 6.85 -5.95 1.03
N LEU A 85 6.20 -5.50 -0.03
CA LEU A 85 5.55 -4.19 -0.12
C LEU A 85 4.11 -4.21 0.40
N TYR A 86 3.52 -5.41 0.52
CA TYR A 86 2.26 -5.58 1.21
C TYR A 86 2.47 -5.36 2.70
N GLU A 87 1.67 -4.49 3.31
CA GLU A 87 1.85 -4.07 4.70
C GLU A 87 0.93 -4.86 5.64
N PRO A 88 1.38 -5.19 6.86
CA PRO A 88 0.50 -5.80 7.85
C PRO A 88 -0.60 -4.81 8.24
N ILE A 89 -1.78 -5.32 8.55
CA ILE A 89 -2.87 -4.52 9.11
C ILE A 89 -2.90 -4.69 10.63
N SER A 90 -3.27 -3.63 11.35
CA SER A 90 -3.28 -3.68 12.83
C SER A 90 -4.47 -4.44 13.42
N HIS A 91 -5.51 -4.70 12.62
CA HIS A 91 -6.76 -5.30 13.09
C HIS A 91 -6.66 -6.83 13.12
N LYS A 92 -7.23 -7.45 14.17
CA LYS A 92 -7.36 -8.91 14.29
C LYS A 92 -8.83 -9.30 14.36
N PRO A 93 -9.25 -10.39 13.69
CA PRO A 93 -10.62 -10.87 13.75
C PRO A 93 -10.96 -11.26 15.19
N MET A 94 -12.16 -10.90 15.62
CA MET A 94 -12.68 -11.22 16.93
C MET A 94 -14.16 -11.55 16.80
N GLN A 95 -14.63 -12.54 17.54
CA GLN A 95 -16.05 -12.85 17.63
C GLN A 95 -16.78 -11.74 18.39
N GLY A 96 -17.90 -11.28 17.86
CA GLY A 96 -18.74 -10.27 18.49
C GLY A 96 -19.68 -9.58 17.51
N ASP A 97 -20.53 -8.72 18.05
CA ASP A 97 -21.45 -7.93 17.25
C ASP A 97 -20.77 -6.70 16.64
N PHE A 98 -21.20 -6.35 15.43
CA PHE A 98 -20.68 -5.20 14.69
C PHE A 98 -21.85 -4.34 14.14
N PRO A 99 -22.76 -3.83 15.00
CA PRO A 99 -24.03 -3.24 14.57
C PRO A 99 -23.86 -2.06 13.61
N ASN A 100 -22.83 -1.23 13.79
CA ASN A 100 -22.58 -0.08 12.92
C ASN A 100 -22.03 -0.49 11.56
N ILE A 101 -21.11 -1.47 11.51
CA ILE A 101 -20.59 -2.01 10.25
C ILE A 101 -21.72 -2.73 9.50
N LYS A 102 -22.54 -3.51 10.22
CA LYS A 102 -23.71 -4.17 9.65
C LYS A 102 -24.65 -3.17 8.99
N LYS A 103 -25.03 -2.10 9.72
CA LYS A 103 -25.84 -1.01 9.16
C LYS A 103 -25.21 -0.37 7.93
N LEU A 104 -23.90 -0.08 7.96
CA LEU A 104 -23.20 0.50 6.82
C LEU A 104 -23.22 -0.41 5.60
N VAL A 105 -22.90 -1.70 5.76
CA VAL A 105 -22.90 -2.65 4.65
C VAL A 105 -24.33 -2.88 4.13
N SER A 106 -25.32 -3.03 5.00
CA SER A 106 -26.73 -3.13 4.58
C SER A 106 -27.21 -1.89 3.83
N HIS A 107 -26.75 -0.70 4.23
CA HIS A 107 -27.09 0.55 3.54
C HIS A 107 -26.45 0.63 2.14
N ILE A 108 -25.20 0.20 2.00
CA ILE A 108 -24.46 0.28 0.73
C ILE A 108 -24.90 -0.81 -0.26
N PHE A 109 -25.14 -2.03 0.21
CA PHE A 109 -25.47 -3.18 -0.64
C PHE A 109 -26.98 -3.45 -0.72
N GLY A 110 -27.79 -2.85 0.15
CA GLY A 110 -29.24 -3.04 0.17
C GLY A 110 -29.63 -4.51 0.30
N GLU A 111 -30.44 -5.00 -0.64
CA GLU A 111 -30.85 -6.39 -0.73
C GLU A 111 -29.67 -7.36 -0.94
N GLN A 112 -28.53 -6.88 -1.45
CA GLN A 112 -27.32 -7.67 -1.69
C GLN A 112 -26.39 -7.71 -0.48
N TYR A 113 -26.91 -7.50 0.74
CA TYR A 113 -26.11 -7.45 1.97
C TYR A 113 -25.12 -8.62 2.12
N GLU A 114 -25.59 -9.86 1.91
CA GLU A 114 -24.75 -11.06 2.04
C GLU A 114 -23.58 -11.05 1.05
N LEU A 115 -23.82 -10.60 -0.20
CA LEU A 115 -22.76 -10.44 -1.20
C LEU A 115 -21.71 -9.41 -0.75
N GLY A 116 -22.15 -8.31 -0.13
CA GLY A 116 -21.24 -7.31 0.43
C GLY A 116 -20.39 -7.85 1.58
N MET A 117 -20.99 -8.66 2.45
CA MET A 117 -20.27 -9.33 3.54
C MET A 117 -19.25 -10.35 3.02
N ASP A 118 -19.64 -11.19 2.05
CA ASP A 118 -18.74 -12.14 1.39
C ASP A 118 -17.58 -11.42 0.69
N TYR A 119 -17.86 -10.31 0.00
CA TYR A 119 -16.84 -9.50 -0.67
C TYR A 119 -15.78 -9.00 0.33
N LEU A 120 -16.21 -8.42 1.46
CA LEU A 120 -15.31 -7.94 2.52
C LEU A 120 -14.54 -9.09 3.17
N GLN A 121 -15.19 -10.23 3.41
CA GLN A 121 -14.54 -11.41 3.97
C GLN A 121 -13.47 -11.97 3.03
N LEU A 122 -13.76 -12.05 1.73
CA LEU A 122 -12.82 -12.56 0.72
C LEU A 122 -11.61 -11.65 0.57
N LEU A 123 -11.78 -10.32 0.61
CA LEU A 123 -10.66 -9.38 0.65
C LEU A 123 -9.72 -9.67 1.84
N TYR A 124 -10.29 -10.03 2.99
CA TYR A 124 -9.51 -10.33 4.20
C TYR A 124 -8.87 -11.73 4.17
N LEU A 125 -9.63 -12.77 3.86
CA LEU A 125 -9.16 -14.17 3.95
C LEU A 125 -8.42 -14.64 2.69
N LYS A 126 -8.74 -14.07 1.53
CA LYS A 126 -8.22 -14.49 0.22
C LYS A 126 -7.82 -13.26 -0.62
N PRO A 127 -6.85 -12.44 -0.18
CA PRO A 127 -6.50 -11.17 -0.83
C PRO A 127 -5.94 -11.30 -2.26
N VAL A 128 -5.62 -12.51 -2.71
CA VAL A 128 -5.18 -12.81 -4.10
C VAL A 128 -6.36 -13.17 -5.01
N GLN A 129 -7.53 -13.47 -4.45
CA GLN A 129 -8.71 -13.83 -5.22
C GLN A 129 -9.21 -12.62 -6.01
N LYS A 130 -9.40 -12.80 -7.33
CA LYS A 130 -10.02 -11.78 -8.18
C LYS A 130 -11.49 -11.62 -7.77
N LEU A 131 -11.88 -10.40 -7.44
CA LEU A 131 -13.25 -10.03 -7.14
C LEU A 131 -13.82 -9.10 -8.22
N PRO A 132 -15.16 -9.03 -8.39
CA PRO A 132 -15.78 -8.08 -9.29
C PRO A 132 -15.42 -6.63 -8.92
N ILE A 133 -15.39 -5.74 -9.92
CA ILE A 133 -15.26 -4.30 -9.65
C ILE A 133 -16.54 -3.82 -8.97
N LEU A 134 -16.41 -3.26 -7.78
CA LEU A 134 -17.53 -2.64 -7.06
C LEU A 134 -17.79 -1.23 -7.62
N LEU A 135 -18.93 -1.04 -8.27
CA LEU A 135 -19.39 0.25 -8.77
C LEU A 135 -20.51 0.78 -7.89
N LEU A 136 -20.22 1.84 -7.13
CA LEU A 136 -21.19 2.46 -6.22
C LEU A 136 -21.91 3.63 -6.92
N VAL A 137 -23.08 3.36 -7.49
CA VAL A 137 -23.92 4.38 -8.16
C VAL A 137 -24.99 4.88 -7.20
N SER A 138 -25.20 6.19 -7.14
CA SER A 138 -26.37 6.77 -6.47
C SER A 138 -26.79 8.03 -7.20
N GLU A 139 -28.11 8.22 -7.33
CA GLU A 139 -28.70 9.42 -7.94
C GLU A 139 -28.56 10.64 -7.01
N GLU A 140 -28.64 10.42 -5.70
CA GLU A 140 -28.52 11.45 -4.68
C GLU A 140 -27.09 11.60 -4.17
N ARG A 141 -26.72 12.82 -3.75
CA ARG A 141 -25.46 13.10 -3.03
C ARG A 141 -25.59 12.66 -1.56
N ASN A 142 -24.45 12.44 -0.89
CA ASN A 142 -24.37 12.08 0.53
C ASN A 142 -25.00 10.74 0.94
N THR A 143 -25.00 9.75 0.05
CA THR A 143 -25.56 8.40 0.28
C THR A 143 -24.63 7.47 1.08
N GLY A 144 -23.61 7.99 1.75
CA GLY A 144 -22.68 7.17 2.57
C GLY A 144 -21.55 6.49 1.80
N LYS A 145 -21.41 6.71 0.48
CA LYS A 145 -20.31 6.18 -0.34
C LYS A 145 -18.94 6.52 0.22
N THR A 146 -18.67 7.80 0.47
CA THR A 146 -17.40 8.26 1.05
C THR A 146 -17.14 7.61 2.41
N THR A 147 -18.18 7.44 3.23
CA THR A 147 -18.09 6.74 4.52
C THR A 147 -17.66 5.28 4.32
N PHE A 148 -18.21 4.59 3.33
CA PHE A 148 -17.82 3.22 3.01
C PHE A 148 -16.38 3.12 2.49
N LEU A 149 -15.96 4.04 1.62
CA LEU A 149 -14.58 4.08 1.13
C LEU A 149 -13.57 4.36 2.27
N ASN A 150 -13.93 5.27 3.18
CA ASN A 150 -13.14 5.55 4.39
C ASN A 150 -13.11 4.33 5.33
N PHE A 151 -14.21 3.59 5.43
CA PHE A 151 -14.25 2.32 6.17
C PHE A 151 -13.29 1.29 5.56
N LEU A 152 -13.26 1.11 4.23
CA LEU A 152 -12.29 0.24 3.56
C LEU A 152 -10.85 0.68 3.84
N LYS A 153 -10.56 1.99 3.78
CA LYS A 153 -9.24 2.53 4.13
C LYS A 153 -8.87 2.28 5.59
N ALA A 154 -9.82 2.39 6.51
CA ALA A 154 -9.59 2.10 7.92
C ALA A 154 -9.36 0.60 8.18
N LEU A 155 -10.05 -0.28 7.44
CA LEU A 155 -9.98 -1.73 7.59
C LEU A 155 -8.69 -2.32 6.99
N PHE A 156 -8.32 -1.90 5.79
CA PHE A 156 -7.18 -2.47 5.05
C PHE A 156 -5.94 -1.55 5.02
N GLN A 157 -6.04 -0.36 5.61
CA GLN A 157 -4.93 0.54 5.93
C GLN A 157 -4.04 0.84 4.71
N ASP A 158 -2.74 0.61 4.82
CA ASP A 158 -1.75 0.93 3.78
C ASP A 158 -1.88 0.06 2.53
N ASN A 159 -2.72 -0.98 2.55
CA ASN A 159 -3.05 -1.77 1.37
C ASN A 159 -4.19 -1.17 0.52
N VAL A 160 -4.72 0.00 0.89
CA VAL A 160 -5.70 0.77 0.11
C VAL A 160 -5.11 2.09 -0.35
N THR A 161 -5.36 2.48 -1.59
CA THR A 161 -5.01 3.79 -2.14
C THR A 161 -6.22 4.49 -2.73
N PHE A 162 -6.27 5.81 -2.59
CA PHE A 162 -7.22 6.67 -3.27
C PHE A 162 -6.52 7.33 -4.44
N ASN A 163 -7.06 7.12 -5.63
CA ASN A 163 -6.54 7.68 -6.86
C ASN A 163 -7.50 8.76 -7.34
N THR A 164 -6.92 9.85 -7.83
CA THR A 164 -7.66 10.85 -8.60
C THR A 164 -7.92 10.36 -10.03
N ASN A 165 -8.81 11.03 -10.75
CA ASN A 165 -8.99 10.79 -12.19
C ASN A 165 -7.69 10.97 -13.00
N GLU A 166 -6.79 11.85 -12.56
CA GLU A 166 -5.48 12.05 -13.19
C GLU A 166 -4.55 10.86 -12.94
N ASP A 167 -4.46 10.38 -11.69
CA ASP A 167 -3.68 9.19 -11.33
C ASP A 167 -4.17 7.95 -12.08
N PHE A 168 -5.49 7.85 -12.25
CA PHE A 168 -6.10 6.76 -13.02
C PHE A 168 -5.69 6.81 -14.49
N ARG A 169 -5.54 8.00 -15.08
CA ARG A 169 -5.16 8.20 -16.50
C ARG A 169 -3.64 8.22 -16.73
N SER A 170 -2.83 8.43 -15.70
CA SER A 170 -1.36 8.43 -15.77
C SER A 170 -0.79 7.08 -16.18
N GLN A 171 0.26 7.05 -17.00
CA GLN A 171 0.99 5.80 -17.30
C GLN A 171 1.76 5.27 -16.07
N PHE A 172 2.10 6.16 -15.13
CA PHE A 172 2.76 5.79 -13.89
C PHE A 172 1.77 5.23 -12.87
N ASN A 173 2.07 4.03 -12.37
CA ASN A 173 1.20 3.27 -11.49
C ASN A 173 1.92 2.70 -10.27
N SER A 174 3.21 3.02 -10.08
CA SER A 174 4.01 2.47 -8.99
C SER A 174 3.40 2.67 -7.60
N ASP A 175 2.62 3.73 -7.44
CA ASP A 175 2.07 4.13 -6.15
C ASP A 175 0.86 3.27 -5.74
N TRP A 176 0.21 2.63 -6.72
CA TRP A 176 -0.94 1.75 -6.52
C TRP A 176 -0.71 0.31 -6.97
N ALA A 177 0.39 0.03 -7.67
CA ALA A 177 0.83 -1.32 -7.99
C ALA A 177 1.06 -2.14 -6.71
N GLY A 178 0.39 -3.28 -6.60
CA GLY A 178 0.50 -4.17 -5.45
C GLY A 178 -0.35 -3.78 -4.23
N LYS A 179 -1.21 -2.77 -4.33
CA LYS A 179 -2.26 -2.51 -3.34
C LYS A 179 -3.39 -3.52 -3.47
N LEU A 180 -4.05 -3.84 -2.35
CA LEU A 180 -5.23 -4.69 -2.31
C LEU A 180 -6.42 -3.99 -2.99
N LEU A 181 -6.61 -2.70 -2.69
CA LEU A 181 -7.71 -1.91 -3.21
C LEU A 181 -7.21 -0.59 -3.78
N ILE A 182 -7.70 -0.29 -4.98
CA ILE A 182 -7.55 1.00 -5.64
C ILE A 182 -8.93 1.62 -5.68
N VAL A 183 -9.11 2.69 -4.93
CA VAL A 183 -10.35 3.43 -4.87
C VAL A 183 -10.23 4.64 -5.78
N VAL A 184 -11.19 4.84 -6.67
CA VAL A 184 -11.23 6.02 -7.54
C VAL A 184 -12.54 6.74 -7.29
N ASP A 185 -12.45 7.97 -6.79
CA ASP A 185 -13.63 8.79 -6.51
C ASP A 185 -14.08 9.52 -7.77
N GLU A 186 -15.39 9.58 -8.00
CA GLU A 186 -16.02 10.31 -9.12
C GLU A 186 -15.38 10.06 -10.49
N VAL A 187 -15.23 8.80 -10.92
CA VAL A 187 -14.80 8.52 -12.30
C VAL A 187 -15.91 8.90 -13.26
N LEU A 188 -15.70 9.96 -14.03
CA LEU A 188 -16.51 10.25 -15.21
C LEU A 188 -16.14 9.23 -16.28
N LEU A 189 -16.83 8.09 -16.29
CA LEU A 189 -16.76 7.06 -17.34
C LEU A 189 -17.42 7.52 -18.65
N SER A 190 -17.15 8.75 -19.06
CA SER A 190 -17.71 9.33 -20.28
C SER A 190 -16.94 8.89 -21.53
N ARG A 191 -15.71 8.40 -21.37
CA ARG A 191 -14.86 7.95 -22.47
C ARG A 191 -14.76 6.44 -22.50
N ARG A 192 -14.93 5.87 -23.69
CA ARG A 192 -14.73 4.43 -23.95
C ARG A 192 -13.34 3.95 -23.50
N GLU A 193 -12.33 4.79 -23.66
CA GLU A 193 -10.95 4.54 -23.21
C GLU A 193 -10.85 4.25 -21.70
N ASP A 194 -11.62 4.97 -20.86
CA ASP A 194 -11.61 4.79 -19.40
C ASP A 194 -12.18 3.41 -19.03
N SER A 195 -13.21 2.95 -19.76
CA SER A 195 -13.81 1.61 -19.58
C SER A 195 -12.88 0.48 -20.02
N GLU A 196 -12.20 0.65 -21.17
CA GLU A 196 -11.21 -0.33 -21.65
C GLU A 196 -10.02 -0.42 -20.69
N ARG A 197 -9.61 0.70 -20.10
CA ARG A 197 -8.56 0.73 -19.09
C ARG A 197 -8.94 0.02 -17.80
N LEU A 198 -10.17 0.23 -17.28
CA LEU A 198 -10.69 -0.53 -16.14
C LEU A 198 -10.73 -2.04 -16.41
N LYS A 199 -11.14 -2.42 -17.63
CA LYS A 199 -11.14 -3.82 -18.06
C LYS A 199 -9.72 -4.39 -18.08
N ASN A 200 -8.74 -3.66 -18.62
CA ASN A 200 -7.35 -4.09 -18.62
C ASN A 200 -6.80 -4.23 -17.20
N LEU A 201 -7.11 -3.30 -16.29
CA LEU A 201 -6.68 -3.35 -14.90
C LEU A 201 -7.22 -4.56 -14.13
N SER A 202 -8.47 -4.94 -14.38
CA SER A 202 -9.11 -6.07 -13.70
C SER A 202 -8.73 -7.44 -14.28
N THR A 203 -8.30 -7.50 -15.54
CA THR A 203 -8.05 -8.78 -16.23
C THR A 203 -6.57 -9.14 -16.34
N THR A 204 -5.68 -8.15 -16.42
CA THR A 204 -4.25 -8.38 -16.66
C THR A 204 -3.59 -9.14 -15.50
N LEU A 205 -2.92 -10.26 -15.80
CA LEU A 205 -2.22 -11.10 -14.82
C LEU A 205 -0.94 -10.47 -14.25
N SER A 206 -0.28 -9.61 -15.02
CA SER A 206 0.95 -8.92 -14.61
C SER A 206 0.91 -7.49 -15.15
N TYR A 207 0.75 -6.51 -14.27
CA TYR A 207 0.79 -5.10 -14.68
C TYR A 207 2.25 -4.63 -14.73
N LYS A 208 2.66 -4.00 -15.83
CA LYS A 208 3.98 -3.38 -15.91
C LYS A 208 3.99 -2.19 -14.95
N VAL A 209 4.85 -2.24 -13.94
CA VAL A 209 4.99 -1.16 -12.97
C VAL A 209 5.83 -0.06 -13.60
N GLU A 210 5.24 1.13 -13.78
CA GLU A 210 5.92 2.31 -14.30
C GLU A 210 5.99 3.38 -13.21
N ALA A 211 7.21 3.89 -12.96
CA ALA A 211 7.48 4.95 -12.00
C ALA A 211 8.10 6.14 -12.72
N LYS A 212 7.74 7.37 -12.31
CA LYS A 212 8.29 8.59 -12.90
C LYS A 212 9.79 8.67 -12.59
N GLY A 213 10.62 8.72 -13.63
CA GLY A 213 12.09 8.87 -13.50
C GLY A 213 12.86 7.58 -13.16
N LYS A 214 12.30 6.39 -13.37
CA LYS A 214 13.06 5.13 -13.39
C LYS A 214 13.07 4.55 -14.80
N ASP A 215 14.26 4.16 -15.28
CA ASP A 215 14.41 3.50 -16.58
C ASP A 215 13.67 2.16 -16.62
N ARG A 216 13.22 1.82 -17.84
CA ARG A 216 12.54 0.57 -18.17
C ARG A 216 13.41 -0.64 -17.79
N ASN A 217 12.92 -1.46 -16.88
CA ASN A 217 13.24 -2.89 -16.86
C ASN A 217 12.09 -3.67 -17.52
#